data_AF-A0A520BIC2-F1
#
_entry.id   AF-A0A520BIC2-F1
#
_cell.length_a   1.000
_cell.length_b   1.000
_cell.length_c   1.000
_cell.angle_alpha   90.00
_cell.angle_beta   90.00
_cell.angle_gamma   90.00
#
_symmetry.space_group_name_H-M   'P 1'
#
loop_
_entity.id
_entity.type
_entity.pdbx_description
1 polymer ?
#
loop_
_entity_poly.entity_id
_entity_poly.type
_entity_poly.pdbx_seq_one_letter_code
_entity_poly.pdbx_strand_id
1 'polypeptide(L)'
;MLILPFYVMFMAFSVNNIEHKNDTWKTLFAQPLNKFSIYAAKYLYAVLLLFICLSLFLLLTIASGYLLQVLVPKLTFKDYNPTLLLFKFYSKLFLASLGILSVQFVLSLIWSDFLKPMGIGFVGIIAGIITANVGWKHAYLIPYSDPTLALQVTRVKNAKLEEFPIFTQEIWVSLAYAAVLFIVGYFILSKKNIK
;
A
#
# COMPACT_ATOMS: atom_id res chain seq x y z
N MET A 1 12.16 1.64 6.24
CA MET A 1 11.93 0.87 4.99
C MET A 1 10.85 -0.19 5.15
N LEU A 2 10.89 -1.01 6.22
CA LEU A 2 9.84 -2.00 6.51
C LEU A 2 8.50 -1.42 7.03
N ILE A 3 8.52 -0.21 7.60
CA ILE A 3 7.36 0.41 8.26
C ILE A 3 6.14 0.57 7.35
N LEU A 4 6.34 0.92 6.08
CA LEU A 4 5.21 1.18 5.18
C LEU A 4 4.43 -0.10 4.83
N PRO A 5 5.07 -1.19 4.37
CA PRO A 5 4.40 -2.48 4.23
C PRO A 5 3.71 -2.94 5.53
N PHE A 6 4.33 -2.75 6.69
CA PHE A 6 3.70 -3.06 7.98
C PHE A 6 2.44 -2.24 8.25
N TYR A 7 2.50 -0.94 7.98
CA TYR A 7 1.36 -0.05 8.10
C TYR A 7 0.22 -0.48 7.16
N VAL A 8 0.51 -0.80 5.90
CA VAL A 8 -0.49 -1.27 4.92
C VAL A 8 -1.19 -2.53 5.41
N MET A 9 -0.43 -3.52 5.90
CA MET A 9 -1.02 -4.75 6.45
C MET A 9 -1.92 -4.48 7.65
N PHE A 10 -1.43 -3.68 8.60
CA PHE A 10 -2.17 -3.37 9.82
C PHE A 10 -3.46 -2.61 9.53
N MET A 11 -3.39 -1.62 8.64
CA MET A 11 -4.54 -0.82 8.23
C MET A 11 -5.58 -1.66 7.48
N ALA A 12 -5.15 -2.46 6.49
CA ALA A 12 -6.05 -3.36 5.76
C ALA A 12 -6.75 -4.39 6.66
N PHE A 13 -6.08 -4.85 7.71
CA PHE A 13 -6.71 -5.67 8.74
C PHE A 13 -7.70 -4.88 9.59
N SER A 14 -7.27 -3.73 10.11
CA SER A 14 -8.05 -2.91 11.04
C SER A 14 -9.40 -2.48 10.45
N VAL A 15 -9.45 -2.15 9.16
CA VAL A 15 -10.70 -1.76 8.48
C VAL A 15 -11.75 -2.86 8.54
N ASN A 16 -11.39 -4.13 8.40
CA ASN A 16 -12.34 -5.25 8.44
C ASN A 16 -12.52 -5.84 9.85
N ASN A 17 -11.53 -5.66 10.73
CA ASN A 17 -11.57 -6.16 12.09
C ASN A 17 -12.62 -5.46 12.96
N ILE A 18 -12.96 -4.20 12.66
CA ILE A 18 -14.03 -3.47 13.36
C ILE A 18 -15.35 -4.24 13.29
N GLU A 19 -15.66 -4.87 12.15
CA GLU A 19 -16.91 -5.62 12.00
C GLU A 19 -16.84 -7.06 12.46
N HIS A 20 -15.65 -7.68 12.46
CA HIS A 20 -15.48 -8.99 13.08
C HIS A 20 -15.59 -8.92 14.60
N LYS A 21 -15.06 -7.86 15.23
CA LYS A 21 -15.06 -7.72 16.69
C LYS A 21 -16.42 -7.35 17.27
N ASN A 22 -17.23 -6.62 16.51
CA ASN A 22 -18.52 -6.10 16.96
C ASN A 22 -19.73 -6.86 16.38
N ASP A 23 -19.51 -7.95 15.65
CA ASP A 23 -20.55 -8.71 14.91
C ASP A 23 -21.48 -7.84 14.02
N THR A 24 -21.00 -6.64 13.64
CA THR A 24 -21.80 -5.63 12.95
C THR A 24 -22.07 -5.98 11.49
N TRP A 25 -21.48 -7.06 10.97
CA TRP A 25 -21.85 -7.61 9.67
C TRP A 25 -23.36 -7.83 9.58
N LYS A 26 -24.02 -8.36 10.62
CA LYS A 26 -25.48 -8.56 10.63
C LYS A 26 -26.25 -7.25 10.45
N THR A 27 -25.89 -6.25 11.25
CA THR A 27 -26.50 -4.91 11.19
C THR A 27 -26.27 -4.24 9.85
N LEU A 28 -25.07 -4.39 9.27
CA LEU A 28 -24.69 -3.77 8.01
C LEU A 28 -25.45 -4.38 6.82
N PHE A 29 -25.71 -5.69 6.83
CA PHE A 29 -26.51 -6.35 5.79
C PHE A 29 -28.02 -6.28 6.01
N ALA A 30 -28.48 -5.88 7.20
CA ALA A 30 -29.88 -5.57 7.44
C ALA A 30 -30.30 -4.23 6.83
N GLN A 31 -29.33 -3.34 6.54
CA GLN A 31 -29.60 -2.10 5.83
C GLN A 31 -29.99 -2.38 4.36
N PRO A 32 -30.85 -1.55 3.75
CA PRO A 32 -31.28 -1.70 2.34
C PRO A 32 -30.18 -1.25 1.37
N LEU A 33 -28.93 -1.63 1.64
CA LEU A 33 -27.76 -1.29 0.84
C LEU A 33 -27.28 -2.52 0.07
N ASN A 34 -26.84 -2.30 -1.16
CA ASN A 34 -26.22 -3.36 -1.96
C ASN A 34 -24.90 -3.79 -1.30
N LYS A 35 -24.68 -5.11 -1.17
CA LYS A 35 -23.43 -5.71 -0.67
C LYS A 35 -22.20 -5.20 -1.42
N PHE A 36 -22.34 -4.90 -2.72
CA PHE A 36 -21.26 -4.31 -3.51
C PHE A 36 -20.87 -2.92 -3.01
N SER A 37 -21.86 -2.07 -2.72
CA SER A 37 -21.62 -0.72 -2.21
C SER A 37 -20.88 -0.75 -0.87
N ILE A 38 -21.25 -1.68 0.01
CA ILE A 38 -20.60 -1.87 1.32
C ILE A 38 -19.13 -2.28 1.13
N TYR A 39 -18.88 -3.29 0.28
CA TYR A 39 -17.52 -3.77 -0.01
C TYR A 39 -16.66 -2.67 -0.63
N ALA A 40 -17.17 -2.03 -1.69
CA ALA A 40 -16.46 -0.99 -2.41
C ALA A 40 -16.13 0.20 -1.51
N ALA A 41 -17.07 0.63 -0.66
CA ALA A 41 -16.83 1.71 0.30
C ALA A 41 -15.69 1.39 1.27
N LYS A 42 -15.64 0.17 1.83
CA LYS A 42 -14.57 -0.24 2.75
C LYS A 42 -13.22 -0.34 2.06
N TYR A 43 -13.20 -0.92 0.86
CA TYR A 43 -11.96 -1.03 0.10
C TYR A 43 -11.43 0.36 -0.29
N LEU A 44 -12.30 1.25 -0.78
CA LEU A 44 -11.95 2.64 -1.07
C LEU A 44 -11.49 3.40 0.17
N TYR A 45 -12.09 3.12 1.34
CA TYR A 45 -11.65 3.69 2.60
C TYR A 45 -10.21 3.26 2.95
N ALA A 46 -9.86 1.98 2.77
CA ALA A 46 -8.49 1.51 2.95
C ALA A 46 -7.51 2.18 1.96
N VAL A 47 -7.89 2.30 0.69
CA VAL A 47 -7.09 3.01 -0.32
C VAL A 47 -6.91 4.49 0.04
N LEU A 48 -7.95 5.14 0.53
CA LEU A 48 -7.92 6.54 0.95
C LEU A 48 -7.02 6.75 2.17
N LEU A 49 -7.06 5.85 3.15
CA LEU A 49 -6.14 5.88 4.29
C LEU A 49 -4.67 5.77 3.84
N LEU A 50 -4.39 4.87 2.89
CA LEU A 50 -3.05 4.76 2.30
C LEU A 50 -2.63 6.06 1.61
N PHE A 51 -3.54 6.66 0.84
CA PHE A 51 -3.30 7.92 0.14
C PHE A 51 -3.02 9.07 1.10
N ILE A 52 -3.80 9.21 2.17
CA ILE A 52 -3.58 10.23 3.22
C ILE A 52 -2.23 10.01 3.89
N CYS A 53 -1.90 8.77 4.26
CA CYS A 53 -0.63 8.44 4.90
C CYS A 53 0.55 8.89 4.03
N LEU A 54 0.54 8.52 2.75
CA LEU A 54 1.63 8.88 1.83
C LEU A 54 1.68 10.37 1.51
N SER A 55 0.52 11.03 1.43
CA SER A 55 0.45 12.50 1.25
C SER A 55 1.04 13.23 2.45
N LEU A 56 0.76 12.75 3.67
CA LEU A 56 1.37 13.29 4.89
C LEU A 56 2.89 13.04 4.90
N PHE A 57 3.36 11.87 4.48
CA PHE A 57 4.80 11.61 4.34
C PHE A 57 5.46 12.59 3.37
N LEU A 58 4.84 12.85 2.21
CA LEU A 58 5.34 13.83 1.23
C LEU A 58 5.44 15.24 1.86
N LEU A 59 4.35 15.71 2.47
CA LEU A 59 4.27 17.06 3.05
C LEU A 59 5.26 17.24 4.21
N LEU A 60 5.33 16.27 5.13
CA LEU A 60 6.25 16.32 6.27
C LEU A 60 7.70 16.23 5.82
N THR A 61 8.00 15.47 4.77
CA THR A 61 9.36 15.41 4.22
C THR A 61 9.78 16.77 3.64
N ILE A 62 8.92 17.41 2.86
CA ILE A 62 9.18 18.76 2.32
C ILE A 62 9.32 19.78 3.46
N ALA A 63 8.38 19.77 4.41
CA ALA A 63 8.40 20.67 5.57
C ALA A 63 9.68 20.49 6.41
N SER A 64 10.11 19.25 6.63
CA SER A 64 11.34 18.94 7.34
C SER A 64 12.59 19.46 6.61
N GLY A 65 12.60 19.41 5.26
CA GLY A 65 13.68 19.96 4.45
C GLY A 65 13.81 21.48 4.60
N TYR A 66 12.69 22.20 4.53
CA TYR A 66 12.66 23.65 4.77
C TYR A 66 13.01 24.01 6.22
N LEU A 67 12.52 23.24 7.19
CA LEU A 67 12.87 23.44 8.60
C LEU A 67 14.38 23.28 8.82
N LEU A 68 14.98 22.24 8.22
CA LEU A 68 16.41 21.98 8.35
C LEU A 68 17.26 23.09 7.70
N GLN A 69 16.77 23.70 6.62
CA GLN A 69 17.40 24.88 6.02
C GLN A 69 17.43 26.07 6.98
N VAL A 70 16.35 26.32 7.72
CA VAL A 70 16.28 27.40 8.70
C VAL A 70 17.24 27.13 9.87
N LEU A 71 17.33 25.87 10.33
CA LEU A 71 18.16 25.48 11.47
C LEU A 71 19.65 25.39 11.11
N VAL A 72 19.99 24.96 9.89
CA VAL A 72 21.37 24.78 9.42
C VAL A 72 21.52 25.38 8.02
N PRO A 73 21.74 26.70 7.91
CA PRO A 73 21.81 27.42 6.62
C PRO A 73 22.94 26.95 5.70
N LYS A 74 23.95 26.24 6.24
CA LYS A 74 25.09 25.68 5.49
C LYS A 74 24.73 24.57 4.52
N LEU A 75 23.52 23.99 4.61
CA LEU A 75 23.11 22.84 3.79
C LEU A 75 22.54 23.22 2.41
N THR A 76 22.46 24.52 2.07
CA THR A 76 22.12 25.05 0.74
C THR A 76 20.92 24.40 0.04
N PHE A 77 19.90 23.97 0.80
CA PHE A 77 18.67 23.34 0.27
C PHE A 77 17.82 24.27 -0.62
N LYS A 78 18.15 25.56 -0.72
CA LYS A 78 17.47 26.51 -1.62
C LYS A 78 17.81 26.29 -3.10
N ASP A 79 18.99 25.75 -3.38
CA ASP A 79 19.50 25.65 -4.76
C ASP A 79 18.97 24.40 -5.48
N TYR A 80 18.37 23.46 -4.75
CA TYR A 80 17.79 22.24 -5.29
C TYR A 80 16.34 22.08 -4.84
N ASN A 81 15.41 21.99 -5.80
CA ASN A 81 13.98 21.77 -5.52
C ASN A 81 13.61 20.29 -5.76
N PRO A 82 13.63 19.43 -4.72
CA PRO A 82 13.31 18.00 -4.85
C PRO A 82 11.82 17.70 -4.96
N THR A 83 10.93 18.71 -4.94
CA THR A 83 9.47 18.52 -4.81
C THR A 83 8.90 17.61 -5.89
N LEU A 84 9.32 17.80 -7.14
CA LEU A 84 8.84 16.98 -8.26
C LEU A 84 9.32 15.52 -8.14
N LEU A 85 10.57 15.31 -7.73
CA LEU A 85 11.13 13.97 -7.52
C LEU A 85 10.39 13.24 -6.38
N LEU A 86 10.19 13.93 -5.26
CA LEU A 86 9.44 13.42 -4.11
C LEU A 86 8.01 13.05 -4.53
N PHE A 87 7.33 13.93 -5.26
CA PHE A 87 5.98 13.65 -5.75
C PHE A 87 5.91 12.40 -6.62
N LYS A 88 6.82 12.26 -7.61
CA LYS A 88 6.90 11.06 -8.46
C LYS A 88 7.17 9.80 -7.61
N PHE A 89 8.09 9.90 -6.66
CA PHE A 89 8.47 8.80 -5.78
C PHE A 89 7.31 8.32 -4.89
N TYR A 90 6.63 9.22 -4.19
CA TYR A 90 5.49 8.86 -3.35
C TYR A 90 4.29 8.36 -4.16
N SER A 91 4.07 8.91 -5.36
CA SER A 91 3.05 8.40 -6.29
C SER A 91 3.37 6.98 -6.75
N LYS A 92 4.64 6.71 -7.10
CA LYS A 92 5.12 5.37 -7.46
C LYS A 92 4.92 4.38 -6.31
N LEU A 93 5.28 4.77 -5.09
CA LEU A 93 5.09 3.96 -3.87
C LEU A 93 3.62 3.68 -3.57
N PHE A 94 2.73 4.65 -3.77
CA PHE A 94 1.30 4.45 -3.61
C PHE A 94 0.80 3.34 -4.53
N LEU A 95 1.10 3.44 -5.84
CA LEU A 95 0.69 2.45 -6.83
C LEU A 95 1.29 1.07 -6.57
N ALA A 96 2.56 1.00 -6.18
CA ALA A 96 3.23 -0.26 -5.84
C ALA A 96 2.66 -0.92 -4.57
N SER A 97 2.05 -0.15 -3.67
CA SER A 97 1.49 -0.67 -2.41
C SER A 97 0.05 -1.15 -2.54
N LEU A 98 -0.65 -0.81 -3.63
CA LEU A 98 -2.04 -1.23 -3.85
C LEU A 98 -2.18 -2.75 -3.91
N GLY A 99 -1.29 -3.46 -4.60
CA GLY A 99 -1.33 -4.93 -4.68
C GLY A 99 -1.27 -5.59 -3.30
N ILE A 100 -0.34 -5.13 -2.44
CA ILE A 100 -0.24 -5.62 -1.05
C ILE A 100 -1.51 -5.30 -0.28
N LEU A 101 -2.02 -4.06 -0.39
CA LEU A 101 -3.24 -3.64 0.29
C LEU A 101 -4.40 -4.57 -0.08
N SER A 102 -4.58 -4.89 -1.36
CA SER A 102 -5.66 -5.75 -1.82
C SER A 102 -5.52 -7.19 -1.34
N VAL A 103 -4.31 -7.76 -1.35
CA VAL A 103 -4.07 -9.10 -0.78
C VAL A 103 -4.46 -9.11 0.68
N GLN A 104 -3.95 -8.15 1.45
CA GLN A 104 -4.19 -8.09 2.90
C GLN A 104 -5.65 -7.82 3.25
N PHE A 105 -6.31 -6.99 2.45
CA PHE A 105 -7.73 -6.71 2.61
C PHE A 105 -8.59 -7.95 2.39
N VAL A 106 -8.26 -8.79 1.40
CA VAL A 106 -8.96 -10.06 1.18
C VAL A 106 -8.69 -11.04 2.33
N LEU A 107 -7.43 -11.18 2.77
CA LEU A 107 -7.09 -12.05 3.89
C LEU A 107 -7.82 -11.63 5.17
N SER A 108 -7.97 -10.32 5.42
CA SER A 108 -8.70 -9.80 6.58
C SER A 108 -10.22 -9.95 6.49
N LEU A 109 -10.79 -10.20 5.31
CA LEU A 109 -12.21 -10.57 5.17
C LEU A 109 -12.47 -12.04 5.52
N ILE A 110 -11.51 -12.91 5.20
CA ILE A 110 -11.58 -14.36 5.43
C ILE A 110 -11.38 -14.67 6.91
N TRP A 111 -10.38 -14.08 7.55
CA TRP A 111 -10.05 -14.34 8.96
C TRP A 111 -10.29 -13.13 9.84
N SER A 112 -10.99 -13.37 10.96
CA SER A 112 -11.15 -12.41 12.07
C SER A 112 -9.90 -12.32 12.95
N ASP A 113 -9.06 -13.37 12.95
CA ASP A 113 -7.85 -13.42 13.77
C ASP A 113 -6.76 -12.53 13.18
N PHE A 114 -6.23 -11.60 13.97
CA PHE A 114 -5.12 -10.73 13.56
C PHE A 114 -3.87 -11.48 13.10
N LEU A 115 -3.53 -12.56 13.81
CA LEU A 115 -2.27 -13.29 13.62
C LEU A 115 -2.16 -13.95 12.25
N LYS A 116 -3.26 -14.43 11.66
CA LYS A 116 -3.23 -15.19 10.39
C LYS A 116 -2.93 -14.28 9.20
N PRO A 117 -3.70 -13.20 8.92
CA PRO A 117 -3.40 -12.27 7.83
C PRO A 117 -2.03 -11.59 8.02
N MET A 118 -1.71 -11.17 9.25
CA MET A 118 -0.40 -10.57 9.52
C MET A 118 0.75 -11.53 9.27
N GLY A 119 0.67 -12.77 9.76
CA GLY A 119 1.73 -13.75 9.61
C GLY A 119 2.04 -14.05 8.15
N ILE A 120 0.99 -14.27 7.34
CA ILE A 120 1.11 -14.46 5.89
C ILE A 120 1.75 -13.23 5.24
N GLY A 121 1.32 -12.03 5.65
CA GLY A 121 1.90 -10.79 5.17
C GLY A 121 3.37 -10.59 5.52
N PHE A 122 3.76 -10.93 6.74
CA PHE A 122 5.12 -10.81 7.24
C PHE A 122 6.06 -11.71 6.43
N VAL A 123 5.67 -12.97 6.24
CA VAL A 123 6.41 -13.94 5.42
C VAL A 123 6.48 -13.44 3.97
N GLY A 124 5.37 -12.95 3.41
CA GLY A 124 5.31 -12.37 2.07
C GLY A 124 6.27 -11.21 1.87
N ILE A 125 6.34 -10.27 2.82
CA ILE A 125 7.27 -9.13 2.76
C ILE A 125 8.72 -9.59 2.85
N ILE A 126 9.05 -10.49 3.77
CA ILE A 126 10.43 -11.00 3.88
C ILE A 126 10.84 -11.69 2.56
N ALA A 127 9.99 -12.57 2.03
CA ALA A 127 10.24 -13.24 0.76
C ALA A 127 10.35 -12.22 -0.40
N GLY A 128 9.49 -11.21 -0.44
CA GLY A 128 9.52 -10.13 -1.41
C GLY A 128 10.82 -9.31 -1.36
N ILE A 129 11.30 -8.98 -0.16
CA ILE A 129 12.57 -8.27 0.04
C ILE A 129 13.75 -9.13 -0.40
N ILE A 130 13.77 -10.42 -0.05
CA ILE A 130 14.86 -11.33 -0.44
C ILE A 130 14.92 -11.45 -1.96
N THR A 131 13.78 -11.77 -2.59
CA THR A 131 13.70 -11.94 -4.06
C THR A 131 14.06 -10.68 -4.83
N ALA A 132 13.64 -9.51 -4.35
CA ALA A 132 14.04 -8.22 -4.92
C ALA A 132 15.55 -7.92 -4.76
N ASN A 133 16.16 -8.27 -3.63
CA ASN A 133 17.59 -8.02 -3.41
C ASN A 133 18.50 -9.03 -4.12
N VAL A 134 18.05 -10.27 -4.31
CA VAL A 134 18.75 -11.29 -5.10
C VAL A 134 18.70 -10.98 -6.61
N GLY A 135 17.88 -10.01 -7.02
CA GLY A 135 17.77 -9.58 -8.42
C GLY A 135 17.07 -10.60 -9.30
N TRP A 136 16.14 -11.37 -8.74
CA TRP A 136 15.43 -12.38 -9.52
C TRP A 136 14.59 -11.71 -10.60
N LYS A 137 14.76 -12.14 -11.86
CA LYS A 137 14.08 -11.55 -13.04
C LYS A 137 12.57 -11.46 -12.91
N HIS A 138 11.94 -12.29 -12.09
CA HIS A 138 10.49 -12.37 -11.93
C HIS A 138 9.99 -11.86 -10.57
N ALA A 139 10.86 -11.16 -9.81
CA ALA A 139 10.48 -10.59 -8.51
C ALA A 139 9.23 -9.70 -8.64
N TYR A 140 9.12 -8.91 -9.72
CA TYR A 140 7.97 -8.03 -10.02
C TYR A 140 6.60 -8.72 -10.06
N LEU A 141 6.54 -10.06 -10.10
CA LEU A 141 5.28 -10.81 -10.02
C LEU A 141 4.77 -10.94 -8.58
N ILE A 142 5.63 -10.75 -7.60
CA ILE A 142 5.29 -10.89 -6.18
C ILE A 142 4.87 -9.51 -5.67
N PRO A 143 3.59 -9.30 -5.31
CA PRO A 143 3.09 -7.98 -4.90
C PRO A 143 3.83 -7.44 -3.67
N TYR A 144 4.30 -8.34 -2.80
CA TYR A 144 5.09 -7.99 -1.62
C TYR A 144 6.50 -7.47 -1.93
N SER A 145 7.01 -7.70 -3.14
CA SER A 145 8.32 -7.21 -3.58
C SER A 145 8.23 -5.81 -4.21
N ASP A 146 7.06 -5.42 -4.73
CA ASP A 146 6.87 -4.21 -5.53
C ASP A 146 7.27 -2.92 -4.80
N PRO A 147 6.94 -2.71 -3.51
CA PRO A 147 7.43 -1.53 -2.78
C PRO A 147 8.95 -1.53 -2.63
N THR A 148 9.57 -2.71 -2.52
CA THR A 148 11.03 -2.83 -2.41
C THR A 148 11.70 -2.49 -3.74
N LEU A 149 11.14 -2.97 -4.85
CA LEU A 149 11.59 -2.66 -6.21
C LEU A 149 11.43 -1.16 -6.52
N ALA A 150 10.29 -0.57 -6.15
CA ALA A 150 10.04 0.86 -6.33
C ALA A 150 11.07 1.73 -5.58
N LEU A 151 11.58 1.26 -4.43
CA LEU A 151 12.63 1.92 -3.65
C LEU A 151 14.04 1.71 -4.20
N GLN A 152 14.33 0.56 -4.83
CA GLN A 152 15.66 0.27 -5.37
C GLN A 152 16.02 1.17 -6.55
N VAL A 153 15.04 1.66 -7.32
CA VAL A 153 15.26 2.65 -8.39
C VAL A 153 15.95 3.92 -7.84
N THR A 154 15.70 4.28 -6.59
CA THR A 154 16.33 5.44 -5.93
C THR A 154 17.78 5.18 -5.48
N ARG A 155 18.26 3.93 -5.47
CA ARG A 155 19.66 3.58 -5.12
C ARG A 155 20.64 3.71 -6.29
N VAL A 156 20.16 3.89 -7.51
CA VAL A 156 21.03 4.09 -8.68
C VAL A 156 21.70 5.45 -8.55
N LYS A 157 22.94 5.47 -8.06
CA LYS A 157 23.86 6.62 -8.16
C LYS A 157 23.85 7.08 -9.63
N ASN A 158 23.32 8.27 -9.90
CA ASN A 158 23.17 8.93 -11.22
C ASN A 158 21.82 8.83 -11.94
N ALA A 159 20.73 8.39 -11.29
CA ALA A 159 19.41 8.46 -11.92
C ALA A 159 19.00 9.91 -12.22
N LYS A 160 18.90 10.27 -13.51
CA LYS A 160 18.39 11.57 -13.96
C LYS A 160 16.90 11.69 -13.57
N LEU A 161 16.44 12.90 -13.24
CA LEU A 161 15.03 13.18 -12.88
C LEU A 161 14.01 12.76 -13.97
N GLU A 162 14.48 12.60 -15.20
CA GLU A 162 13.70 12.16 -16.37
C GLU A 162 13.59 10.63 -16.49
N GLU A 163 14.45 9.89 -15.80
CA GLU A 163 14.52 8.42 -15.84
C GLU A 163 13.78 7.75 -14.66
N PHE A 164 12.88 8.48 -13.98
CA PHE A 164 11.96 7.89 -13.00
C PHE A 164 10.60 7.61 -13.66
N PRO A 165 10.45 6.50 -14.42
CA PRO A 165 9.16 6.09 -14.93
C PRO A 165 8.25 5.73 -13.75
N ILE A 166 7.10 6.39 -13.71
CA ILE A 166 6.03 6.08 -12.74
C ILE A 166 5.37 4.76 -13.14
N PHE A 167 5.20 4.47 -14.43
CA PHE A 167 4.51 3.26 -14.92
C PHE A 167 5.50 2.19 -15.35
N THR A 168 6.06 1.51 -14.36
CA THR A 168 6.94 0.35 -14.57
C THR A 168 6.17 -0.97 -14.50
N GLN A 169 6.82 -2.06 -14.90
CA GLN A 169 6.21 -3.39 -14.97
C GLN A 169 5.67 -3.84 -13.60
N GLU A 170 6.37 -3.55 -12.51
CA GLU A 170 5.90 -3.83 -11.14
C GLU A 170 4.58 -3.11 -10.81
N ILE A 171 4.35 -1.91 -11.34
CA ILE A 171 3.14 -1.15 -11.05
C ILE A 171 1.94 -1.68 -11.82
N TRP A 172 2.14 -2.10 -13.07
CA TRP A 172 1.09 -2.78 -13.82
C TRP A 172 0.67 -4.07 -13.14
N VAL A 173 1.62 -4.83 -12.59
CA VAL A 173 1.32 -6.04 -11.82
C VAL A 173 0.58 -5.72 -10.52
N SER A 174 1.04 -4.74 -9.74
CA SER A 174 0.35 -4.29 -8.53
C SER A 174 -1.10 -3.85 -8.82
N LEU A 175 -1.33 -3.09 -9.90
CA LEU A 175 -2.66 -2.68 -10.33
C LEU A 175 -3.53 -3.86 -10.79
N ALA A 176 -2.94 -4.82 -11.51
CA ALA A 176 -3.64 -6.04 -11.91
C ALA A 176 -4.05 -6.86 -10.68
N TYR A 177 -3.15 -7.05 -9.71
CA TYR A 177 -3.47 -7.67 -8.43
C TYR A 177 -4.59 -6.92 -7.71
N ALA A 178 -4.53 -5.59 -7.68
CA ALA A 178 -5.55 -4.78 -7.03
C ALA A 178 -6.93 -4.96 -7.68
N ALA A 179 -7.01 -4.96 -9.01
CA ALA A 179 -8.26 -5.18 -9.73
C ALA A 179 -8.81 -6.60 -9.54
N VAL A 180 -7.97 -7.62 -9.69
CA VAL A 180 -8.36 -9.03 -9.55
C VAL A 180 -8.82 -9.33 -8.12
N LEU A 181 -8.06 -8.89 -7.12
CA LEU A 181 -8.38 -9.14 -5.71
C LEU A 181 -9.56 -8.33 -5.22
N PHE A 182 -9.82 -7.15 -5.79
CA PHE A 182 -11.07 -6.43 -5.56
C PHE A 182 -12.28 -7.25 -6.00
N ILE A 183 -12.23 -7.84 -7.20
CA ILE A 183 -13.30 -8.69 -7.72
C ILE A 183 -13.45 -9.95 -6.86
N VAL A 184 -12.34 -10.64 -6.55
CA VAL A 184 -12.36 -11.85 -5.72
C VAL A 184 -12.89 -11.56 -4.32
N GLY A 185 -12.46 -10.47 -3.69
CA GLY A 185 -12.92 -10.05 -2.37
C GLY A 185 -14.42 -9.76 -2.34
N TYR A 186 -14.97 -9.16 -3.39
CA TYR A 186 -16.40 -8.98 -3.53
C TYR A 186 -17.16 -10.31 -3.57
N PHE A 187 -16.70 -11.29 -4.36
CA PHE A 187 -17.35 -12.61 -4.41
C PHE A 187 -17.27 -13.35 -3.07
N ILE A 188 -16.15 -13.24 -2.36
CA ILE A 188 -15.97 -13.81 -1.02
C ILE A 188 -17.00 -13.20 -0.06
N LEU A 189 -17.17 -11.88 -0.07
CA LEU A 189 -18.16 -11.21 0.79
C LEU A 189 -19.59 -11.59 0.40
N SER A 190 -19.90 -11.68 -0.89
CA SER A 190 -21.24 -11.99 -1.39
C SER A 190 -21.71 -13.39 -0.98
N LYS A 191 -20.80 -14.37 -1.01
CA LYS A 191 -21.04 -15.76 -0.60
C LYS A 191 -21.00 -15.98 0.91
N LYS A 192 -20.61 -14.97 1.70
CA LYS A 192 -20.56 -15.09 3.16
C LYS A 192 -22.01 -15.18 3.68
N ASN A 193 -22.43 -16.38 4.04
CA ASN A 193 -23.71 -16.63 4.68
C ASN A 193 -23.63 -16.16 6.13
N ILE A 194 -24.47 -15.20 6.47
CA ILE A 194 -24.53 -14.61 7.79
C ILE A 194 -25.72 -15.23 8.48
N LYS A 195 -25.42 -16.23 9.31
CA LYS A 195 -26.36 -16.79 10.28
C LYS A 195 -26.40 -15.88 11.50
#